data_AF-A0A8J7GLN6-F1
#
_entry.id   AF-A0A8J7GLN6-F1
#
_cell.length_a   1.000
_cell.length_b   1.000
_cell.length_c   1.000
_cell.angle_alpha   90.00
_cell.angle_beta   90.00
_cell.angle_gamma   90.00
#
_symmetry.space_group_name_H-M   'P 1'
#
loop_
_entity.id
_entity.type
_entity.pdbx_description
1 polymer ?
#
loop_
_entity_poly.entity_id
_entity_poly.type
_entity_poly.pdbx_seq_one_letter_code
_entity_poly.pdbx_strand_id
1 'polypeptide(L)'
;MDVLIRGVDAIAVKKIDEKARQLGTSRSQLGKQILEKYARDGLLEEDRKAYANVLTDIKLLLEIQTKKIARVEEVVDRQMILTALLTGMEVQELEQIIQRYTIENEGGILE
;
A
#
# COMPACT_ATOMS: atom_id res chain seq x y z
N MET A 1 9.36 -37.93 15.38
CA MET A 1 7.94 -38.22 15.10
C MET A 1 7.80 -38.34 13.59
N ASP A 2 7.42 -39.52 13.09
CA ASP A 2 7.26 -39.77 11.65
C ASP A 2 5.83 -39.43 11.21
N VAL A 3 5.69 -38.55 10.23
CA VAL A 3 4.38 -38.15 9.68
C VAL A 3 4.06 -39.06 8.51
N LEU A 4 3.03 -39.90 8.67
CA LEU A 4 2.54 -40.80 7.62
C LEU A 4 1.37 -40.15 6.90
N ILE A 5 1.58 -39.73 5.65
CA ILE A 5 0.54 -39.18 4.80
C ILE A 5 -0.17 -40.33 4.07
N ARG A 6 -1.48 -40.46 4.28
CA ARG A 6 -2.33 -41.49 3.64
C ARG A 6 -3.21 -40.85 2.56
N GLY A 7 -3.62 -41.63 1.57
CA GLY A 7 -4.53 -41.17 0.50
C GLY A 7 -3.86 -40.38 -0.63
N VAL A 8 -2.54 -40.49 -0.79
CA VAL A 8 -1.81 -39.87 -1.90
C VAL A 8 -1.92 -40.77 -3.14
N ASP A 9 -2.23 -40.18 -4.29
CA ASP A 9 -2.25 -40.87 -5.58
C ASP A 9 -0.91 -41.57 -5.85
N ALA A 10 -0.98 -42.83 -6.30
CA ALA A 10 0.18 -43.64 -6.68
C ALA A 10 1.08 -42.95 -7.72
N ILE A 11 0.50 -42.14 -8.61
CA ILE A 11 1.27 -41.36 -9.60
C ILE A 11 2.07 -40.24 -8.92
N ALA A 12 1.48 -39.57 -7.94
CA ALA A 12 2.16 -38.52 -7.18
C ALA A 12 3.30 -39.10 -6.33
N VAL A 13 3.10 -40.27 -5.73
CA VAL A 13 4.15 -40.99 -4.99
C VAL A 13 5.33 -41.32 -5.89
N LYS A 14 5.10 -41.83 -7.11
CA LYS A 14 6.16 -42.13 -8.08
C LYS A 14 6.98 -40.88 -8.46
N LYS A 15 6.31 -39.75 -8.71
CA LYS A 15 7.00 -38.49 -9.03
C LYS A 15 7.85 -37.98 -7.87
N ILE A 16 7.39 -38.13 -6.63
CA ILE A 16 8.15 -37.76 -5.43
C ILE A 16 9.37 -38.68 -5.27
N ASP A 17 9.22 -39.99 -5.50
CA ASP A 17 10.31 -40.96 -5.43
C ASP A 17 11.39 -40.71 -6.50
N GLU A 18 10.98 -40.43 -7.73
CA GLU A 18 11.90 -40.06 -8.81
C GLU A 18 12.66 -38.78 -8.47
N LYS A 19 11.97 -37.77 -7.95
CA LYS A 19 12.57 -36.50 -7.58
C LYS A 19 13.49 -36.61 -6.36
N ALA A 20 13.14 -37.46 -5.38
CA ALA A 20 14.00 -37.78 -4.24
C ALA A 20 15.29 -38.47 -4.70
N ARG A 21 15.20 -39.42 -5.65
CA ARG A 21 16.38 -40.05 -6.26
C ARG A 21 17.25 -39.05 -7.02
N GLN A 22 16.67 -38.16 -7.81
CA GLN A 22 17.42 -37.13 -8.55
C GLN A 22 18.19 -36.18 -7.63
N LEU A 23 17.62 -35.87 -6.47
CA LEU A 23 18.22 -34.97 -5.48
C LEU A 23 19.13 -35.71 -4.48
N GLY A 24 19.23 -37.04 -4.56
CA GLY A 24 19.99 -37.85 -3.61
C GLY A 24 19.44 -37.82 -2.18
N THR A 25 18.14 -37.56 -2.00
CA THR A 25 17.50 -37.44 -0.67
C THR A 25 16.51 -38.57 -0.42
N SER A 26 16.15 -38.78 0.85
CA SER A 26 15.08 -39.73 1.18
C SER A 26 13.70 -39.12 0.90
N ARG A 27 12.74 -39.96 0.51
CA ARG A 27 11.34 -39.55 0.30
C ARG A 27 10.76 -38.78 1.50
N SER A 28 11.08 -39.21 2.71
CA SER A 28 10.63 -38.56 3.95
C SER A 28 11.21 -37.15 4.09
N GLN A 29 12.49 -36.99 3.78
CA GLN A 29 13.18 -35.71 3.89
C GLN A 29 12.72 -34.73 2.80
N LEU A 30 12.50 -35.21 1.57
CA LEU A 30 11.90 -34.41 0.50
C LEU A 30 10.45 -34.01 0.86
N GLY A 31 9.67 -34.93 1.42
CA GLY A 31 8.31 -34.64 1.87
C GLY A 31 8.26 -33.54 2.94
N LYS A 32 9.18 -33.59 3.93
CA LYS A 32 9.33 -32.52 4.93
C LYS A 32 9.67 -31.18 4.30
N GLN A 33 10.63 -31.14 3.37
CA GLN A 33 11.01 -29.90 2.69
C GLN A 33 9.85 -29.30 1.90
N ILE A 34 9.05 -30.13 1.22
CA ILE A 34 7.87 -29.68 0.48
C ILE A 34 6.83 -29.09 1.44
N LEU A 35 6.56 -29.74 2.57
CA LEU A 35 5.62 -29.24 3.57
C LEU A 35 6.10 -27.94 4.23
N GLU A 36 7.37 -27.85 4.59
CA GLU A 36 7.97 -26.63 5.14
C GLU A 36 7.94 -25.47 4.14
N LYS A 37 8.15 -25.77 2.85
CA LYS A 37 8.03 -24.78 1.80
C LYS A 37 6.59 -24.32 1.64
N TYR A 38 5.63 -25.24 1.57
CA TYR A 38 4.21 -24.91 1.46
C TYR A 38 3.71 -24.08 2.65
N ALA A 39 4.13 -24.43 3.87
CA ALA A 39 3.78 -23.67 5.06
C ALA A 39 4.35 -22.25 5.03
N ARG A 40 5.60 -22.08 4.58
CA ARG A 40 6.22 -20.75 4.42
C ARG A 40 5.57 -19.93 3.30
N ASP A 41 5.34 -20.55 2.14
CA ASP A 41 4.76 -19.88 0.98
C ASP A 41 3.30 -19.47 1.27
N GLY A 42 2.54 -20.29 1.99
CA GLY A 42 1.18 -19.96 2.42
C GLY A 42 1.12 -18.76 3.37
N LEU A 43 2.02 -18.68 4.36
CA LEU A 43 2.15 -17.50 5.23
C LEU A 43 2.50 -16.24 4.44
N LEU A 44 3.45 -16.34 3.50
CA LEU A 44 3.83 -15.23 2.63
C LEU A 44 2.68 -14.75 1.73
N GLU A 45 1.78 -15.65 1.32
CA GLU A 45 0.63 -15.30 0.51
C GLU A 45 -0.46 -14.58 1.32
N GLU A 46 -0.68 -14.99 2.56
CA GLU A 46 -1.56 -14.28 3.50
C GLU A 46 -1.03 -12.88 3.81
N ASP A 47 0.26 -12.75 4.10
CA ASP A 47 0.90 -11.45 4.32
C ASP A 47 0.78 -10.55 3.08
N ARG A 48 1.02 -11.08 1.88
CA ARG A 48 0.84 -10.33 0.63
C ARG A 48 -0.59 -9.84 0.44
N LYS A 49 -1.60 -10.64 0.79
CA LYS A 49 -3.01 -10.22 0.75
C LYS A 49 -3.29 -9.11 1.76
N ALA A 50 -2.76 -9.22 2.97
CA ALA A 50 -2.90 -8.18 3.98
C ALA A 50 -2.27 -6.85 3.52
N TYR A 51 -1.05 -6.90 2.96
CA TYR A 51 -0.40 -5.71 2.39
C TYR A 51 -1.18 -5.10 1.21
N ALA A 52 -1.73 -5.94 0.32
CA ALA A 52 -2.55 -5.46 -0.80
C ALA A 52 -3.81 -4.72 -0.33
N ASN A 53 -4.44 -5.20 0.75
CA ASN A 53 -5.58 -4.52 1.35
C ASN A 53 -5.19 -3.15 1.93
N VAL A 54 -4.08 -3.09 2.69
CA VAL A 54 -3.57 -1.82 3.24
C VAL A 54 -3.26 -0.80 2.14
N LEU A 55 -2.63 -1.24 1.04
CA LEU A 55 -2.35 -0.36 -0.11
C LEU A 55 -3.65 0.15 -0.76
N THR A 56 -4.69 -0.67 -0.80
CA THR A 56 -6.00 -0.27 -1.31
C THR A 56 -6.66 0.78 -0.41
N ASP A 57 -6.58 0.61 0.90
CA ASP A 57 -7.09 1.57 1.87
C ASP A 57 -6.34 2.91 1.79
N ILE A 58 -5.01 2.87 1.67
CA ILE A 58 -4.18 4.07 1.47
C ILE A 58 -4.61 4.80 0.18
N LYS A 59 -4.80 4.07 -0.91
CA LYS A 59 -5.25 4.66 -2.18
C LYS A 59 -6.60 5.36 -2.02
N LEU A 60 -7.57 4.71 -1.38
CA LEU A 60 -8.88 5.31 -1.12
C LEU A 60 -8.77 6.57 -0.26
N LEU A 61 -7.92 6.55 0.75
CA LEU A 61 -7.70 7.68 1.65
C LEU A 61 -7.08 8.87 0.91
N LEU A 62 -6.12 8.61 0.02
CA LEU A 62 -5.53 9.63 -0.86
C LEU A 62 -6.58 10.23 -1.80
N GLU A 63 -7.41 9.40 -2.45
CA GLU A 63 -8.49 9.89 -3.33
C GLU A 63 -9.49 10.78 -2.57
N ILE A 64 -9.83 10.42 -1.33
CA ILE A 64 -10.69 11.24 -0.45
C ILE A 64 -10.00 12.56 -0.11
N GLN A 65 -8.71 12.53 0.24
CA GLN A 65 -7.95 13.74 0.57
C GLN A 65 -7.83 14.66 -0.64
N THR A 66 -7.54 14.15 -1.83
CA THR A 66 -7.50 14.94 -3.07
C THR A 66 -8.83 15.65 -3.32
N LYS A 67 -9.96 14.94 -3.18
CA LYS A 67 -11.29 15.56 -3.34
C LYS A 67 -11.56 16.65 -2.29
N LYS A 68 -11.09 16.45 -1.05
CA LYS A 68 -11.22 17.45 0.01
C LYS A 68 -10.39 18.69 -0.29
N ILE A 69 -9.14 18.52 -0.74
CA ILE A 69 -8.25 19.63 -1.11
C ILE A 69 -8.88 20.45 -2.24
N ALA A 70 -9.32 19.79 -3.32
CA ALA A 70 -9.98 20.48 -4.43
C ALA A 70 -11.20 21.31 -3.99
N ARG A 71 -11.96 20.80 -3.01
CA ARG A 71 -13.10 21.54 -2.44
C ARG A 71 -12.66 22.75 -1.60
N VAL A 72 -11.56 22.62 -0.86
CA VAL A 72 -11.00 23.73 -0.09
C VAL A 72 -10.49 24.80 -1.03
N GLU A 73 -9.78 24.44 -2.10
CA GLU A 73 -9.33 25.36 -3.15
C GLU A 73 -10.51 26.14 -3.74
N GLU A 74 -11.60 25.47 -4.12
CA GLU A 74 -12.80 26.14 -4.64
C GLU A 74 -13.41 27.13 -3.63
N VAL A 75 -13.42 26.78 -2.34
CA VAL A 75 -13.94 27.67 -1.29
C VAL A 75 -13.03 28.88 -1.10
N VAL A 76 -11.70 28.68 -1.13
CA VAL A 76 -10.71 29.76 -1.02
C VAL A 76 -10.85 30.73 -2.20
N ASP A 77 -10.98 30.23 -3.43
CA ASP A 77 -11.19 31.06 -4.62
C ASP A 77 -12.44 31.94 -4.48
N ARG A 78 -13.55 31.35 -4.03
CA ARG A 78 -14.79 32.09 -3.78
C ARG A 78 -14.63 33.14 -2.69
N GLN A 79 -13.90 32.83 -1.62
CA GLN A 79 -13.61 33.79 -0.55
C GLN A 79 -12.74 34.95 -1.04
N MET A 80 -11.74 34.69 -1.88
CA MET A 80 -10.92 35.72 -2.48
C MET A 80 -11.75 36.67 -3.36
N ILE A 81 -12.64 36.12 -4.20
CA ILE A 81 -13.54 36.93 -5.03
C ILE A 81 -14.47 37.79 -4.16
N LEU A 82 -15.06 37.21 -3.11
CA LEU A 82 -15.92 37.96 -2.18
C LEU A 82 -15.14 39.08 -1.47
N THR A 83 -13.90 38.79 -1.05
CA THR A 83 -13.04 39.77 -0.39
C THR A 83 -12.70 40.91 -1.36
N ALA A 84 -12.34 40.59 -2.61
CA ALA A 84 -12.10 41.58 -3.66
C ALA A 84 -13.30 42.51 -3.87
N LEU A 85 -14.51 41.94 -3.94
CA LEU A 85 -15.74 42.72 -4.09
C LEU A 85 -16.02 43.62 -2.89
N LEU A 86 -15.74 43.17 -1.66
CA LEU A 86 -15.98 43.93 -0.45
C LEU A 86 -14.96 45.05 -0.22
N THR A 87 -13.69 44.81 -0.58
CA THR A 87 -12.60 45.78 -0.40
C THR A 87 -12.43 46.71 -1.61
N GLY A 88 -13.05 46.38 -2.74
CA GLY A 88 -12.88 47.09 -4.00
C GLY A 88 -11.50 46.87 -4.65
N MET A 89 -10.77 45.84 -4.21
CA MET A 89 -9.45 45.47 -4.72
C MET A 89 -9.56 44.48 -5.86
N GLU A 90 -8.56 44.44 -6.74
CA GLU A 90 -8.48 43.37 -7.74
C GLU A 90 -8.01 42.06 -7.09
N VAL A 91 -8.48 40.92 -7.60
CA VAL A 91 -8.11 39.59 -7.08
C VAL A 91 -6.59 39.39 -7.07
N GLN A 92 -5.90 39.92 -8.08
CA GLN A 92 -4.44 39.86 -8.22
C GLN A 92 -3.71 40.63 -7.10
N GLU A 93 -4.28 41.71 -6.59
CA GLU A 93 -3.72 42.48 -5.48
C GLU A 93 -3.83 41.69 -4.16
N LEU A 94 -4.96 41.00 -3.97
CA LEU A 94 -5.17 40.11 -2.82
C LEU A 94 -4.22 38.90 -2.87
N GLU A 95 -4.00 38.30 -4.04
CA GLU A 95 -3.02 37.22 -4.21
C GLU A 95 -1.61 37.63 -3.79
N GLN A 96 -1.16 38.82 -4.20
CA GLN A 96 0.16 39.34 -3.82
C GLN A 96 0.29 39.61 -2.32
N ILE A 97 -0.80 40.04 -1.68
CA ILE A 97 -0.83 40.24 -0.22
C ILE A 97 -0.72 38.90 0.49
N ILE A 98 -1.54 37.91 0.10
CA ILE A 98 -1.52 36.56 0.68
C ILE A 98 -0.15 35.91 0.51
N GLN A 99 0.46 36.01 -0.68
CA GLN A 99 1.80 35.48 -0.94
C GLN A 99 2.88 36.13 -0.06
N ARG A 100 2.85 37.46 0.13
CA ARG A 100 3.77 38.15 1.05
C ARG A 100 3.62 37.64 2.48
N TYR A 101 2.40 37.53 2.98
CA TYR A 101 2.14 37.00 4.32
C TYR A 101 2.55 35.53 4.47
N THR A 102 2.46 34.73 3.42
CA THR A 102 2.85 33.31 3.47
C THR A 102 4.37 33.17 3.56
N ILE A 103 5.12 33.93 2.75
CA ILE A 103 6.58 33.96 2.77
C ILE A 103 7.12 34.48 4.12
N GLU A 104 6.50 35.52 4.68
CA GLU A 104 6.90 36.09 5.98
C GLU A 104 6.69 35.11 7.15
N ASN A 105 5.65 34.28 7.10
CA ASN A 105 5.35 33.31 8.17
C ASN A 105 6.10 31.98 8.00
N GLU A 106 6.39 31.54 6.77
CA GLU A 106 7.23 30.35 6.55
C GLU A 106 8.68 30.58 7.00
N GLY A 107 9.17 31.82 6.94
CA GLY A 107 10.47 32.21 7.51
C GLY A 107 10.54 32.14 9.05
N GLY A 108 9.40 32.14 9.74
CA GLY A 108 9.32 32.11 11.22
C GLY A 108 9.14 30.72 11.83
N ILE A 109 9.04 29.65 11.02
CA ILE A 109 8.89 28.27 11.51
C ILE A 109 10.26 27.57 11.67
N LEU A 110 11.36 28.22 11.24
CA LEU A 110 12.73 27.70 11.30
C LEU A 110 13.64 28.36 12.35
N GLU A 111 13.09 29.18 13.26
CA GLU A 111 13.78 29.65 14.47
C GLU A 111 13.17 29.02 15.74
#